data_AF-A0A3D1NAW1-F1
#
_entry.id   AF-A0A3D1NAW1-F1
#
_cell.length_a   1.000
_cell.length_b   1.000
_cell.length_c   1.000
_cell.angle_alpha   90.00
_cell.angle_beta   90.00
_cell.angle_gamma   90.00
#
_symmetry.space_group_name_H-M   'P 1'
#
loop_
_entity.id
_entity.type
_entity.pdbx_description
1 polymer ?
#
loop_
_entity_poly.entity_id
_entity_poly.type
_entity_poly.pdbx_seq_one_letter_code
_entity_poly.pdbx_strand_id
1 'polypeptide(L)'
;MKQGITLVLNWLFAVLFSAIGLVNCFVGNDPEFGVFILLLSLLFYPPLRLVFQQKTGWTIPSFVLIVLGLFVLWSSLGVGELLDKIKTIAG
;
A
#
# COMPACT_ATOMS: atom_id res chain seq x y z
N MET A 1 -25.48 2.43 -7.62
CA MET A 1 -24.32 2.45 -8.55
C MET A 1 -23.03 2.95 -7.91
N LYS A 2 -22.98 4.12 -7.25
CA LYS A 2 -21.74 4.69 -6.66
C LYS A 2 -21.04 3.79 -5.63
N GLN A 3 -21.82 3.06 -4.81
CA GLN A 3 -21.28 2.16 -3.79
C GLN A 3 -20.57 0.92 -4.38
N GLY A 4 -21.12 0.33 -5.45
CA GLY A 4 -20.51 -0.83 -6.12
C GLY A 4 -19.14 -0.50 -6.74
N ILE A 5 -19.03 0.65 -7.42
CA ILE A 5 -17.76 1.11 -8.01
C ILE A 5 -16.70 1.32 -6.93
N THR A 6 -17.08 1.94 -5.81
CA THR A 6 -16.16 2.19 -4.70
C THR A 6 -15.67 0.89 -4.06
N LEU A 7 -16.54 -0.12 -3.97
CA LEU A 7 -16.17 -1.43 -3.46
C LEU A 7 -15.16 -2.12 -4.39
N VAL A 8 -15.41 -2.09 -5.70
CA VAL A 8 -14.50 -2.66 -6.71
C VAL A 8 -13.14 -1.97 -6.68
N LEU A 9 -13.10 -0.63 -6.63
CA LEU A 9 -11.85 0.11 -6.55
C LEU A 9 -11.05 -0.23 -5.28
N ASN A 10 -11.71 -0.35 -4.13
CA ASN A 10 -11.04 -0.75 -2.89
C ASN A 10 -10.39 -2.14 -3.02
N TRP A 11 -11.10 -3.11 -3.59
CA TRP A 11 -10.54 -4.44 -3.83
C TRP A 11 -9.39 -4.41 -4.83
N LEU A 12 -9.52 -3.64 -5.92
CA LEU A 12 -8.46 -3.48 -6.91
C LEU A 12 -7.18 -2.95 -6.27
N PHE A 13 -7.26 -1.86 -5.50
CA PHE A 13 -6.10 -1.29 -4.81
C PHE A 13 -5.55 -2.21 -3.73
N ALA A 14 -6.42 -2.90 -2.98
CA ALA A 14 -5.99 -3.85 -1.95
C ALA A 14 -5.17 -5.01 -2.55
N VAL A 15 -5.63 -5.59 -3.66
CA VAL A 15 -4.92 -6.66 -4.37
C VAL A 15 -3.64 -6.13 -5.00
N LEU A 16 -3.69 -4.96 -5.66
CA LEU A 16 -2.52 -4.32 -6.26
C LEU A 16 -1.42 -4.07 -5.23
N PHE A 17 -1.76 -3.45 -4.09
CA PHE A 17 -0.78 -3.14 -3.05
C PHE A 17 -0.25 -4.40 -2.38
N SER A 18 -1.07 -5.43 -2.23
CA SER A 18 -0.60 -6.74 -1.75
C SER A 18 0.40 -7.36 -2.72
N ALA A 19 0.13 -7.29 -4.03
CA ALA A 19 1.06 -7.76 -5.05
C ALA A 19 2.39 -6.98 -5.02
N ILE A 20 2.35 -5.65 -4.90
CA ILE A 20 3.55 -4.81 -4.74
C ILE A 20 4.35 -5.23 -3.51
N GLY A 21 3.67 -5.43 -2.37
CA GLY A 21 4.32 -5.88 -1.14
C GLY A 21 4.97 -7.26 -1.29
N LEU A 22 4.25 -8.24 -1.87
CA LEU A 22 4.78 -9.58 -2.15
C LEU A 22 6.02 -9.51 -3.07
N VAL A 23 5.95 -8.71 -4.13
CA VAL A 23 7.08 -8.53 -5.05
C VAL A 23 8.28 -7.95 -4.30
N ASN A 24 8.11 -6.92 -3.48
CA ASN A 24 9.21 -6.36 -2.68
C ASN A 24 9.76 -7.37 -1.65
N CYS A 25 8.91 -8.23 -1.05
CA CYS A 25 9.34 -9.27 -0.12
C CYS A 25 10.23 -10.35 -0.77
N PHE A 26 9.85 -10.82 -1.96
CA PHE A 26 10.40 -12.06 -2.53
C PHE A 26 11.28 -11.87 -3.76
N VAL A 27 11.12 -10.76 -4.47
CA VAL A 27 11.78 -10.50 -5.77
C VAL A 27 12.53 -9.16 -5.75
N GLY A 28 12.04 -8.19 -4.98
CA GLY A 28 12.65 -6.88 -4.83
C GLY A 28 13.88 -6.89 -3.93
N ASN A 29 14.45 -5.71 -3.76
CA ASN A 29 15.73 -5.54 -3.06
C ASN A 29 15.55 -5.24 -1.56
N ASP A 30 14.33 -4.94 -1.11
CA ASP A 30 14.01 -4.56 0.27
C ASP A 30 12.81 -5.35 0.81
N PRO A 31 13.06 -6.52 1.42
CA PRO A 31 12.00 -7.37 1.97
C PRO A 31 11.29 -6.75 3.17
N GLU A 32 11.98 -5.96 3.98
CA GLU A 32 11.40 -5.30 5.17
C GLU A 32 10.36 -4.26 4.74
N PHE A 33 10.71 -3.47 3.72
CA PHE A 33 9.76 -2.56 3.10
C PHE A 33 8.61 -3.30 2.42
N GLY A 34 8.87 -4.45 1.79
CA GLY A 34 7.83 -5.30 1.24
C GLY A 34 6.80 -5.75 2.29
N VAL A 35 7.25 -6.20 3.47
CA VAL A 35 6.37 -6.60 4.57
C VAL A 35 5.56 -5.39 5.07
N PHE A 36 6.18 -4.22 5.16
CA PHE A 36 5.47 -3.00 5.52
C PHE A 36 4.35 -2.66 4.53
N ILE A 37 4.60 -2.75 3.21
CA ILE A 37 3.59 -2.53 2.17
C ILE A 37 2.48 -3.59 2.23
N LEU A 38 2.81 -4.86 2.51
CA LEU A 38 1.82 -5.92 2.73
C LEU A 38 0.90 -5.63 3.91
N LEU A 39 1.44 -5.15 5.03
CA LEU A 39 0.63 -4.80 6.19
C LEU A 39 -0.25 -3.57 5.91
N LEU A 40 0.28 -2.59 5.17
CA LEU A 40 -0.47 -1.42 4.72
C LEU A 40 -1.63 -1.80 3.78
N SER A 41 -1.44 -2.76 2.88
CA SER A 41 -2.48 -3.19 1.93
C SER A 41 -3.71 -3.74 2.65
N LEU A 42 -3.55 -4.32 3.85
CA LEU A 42 -4.64 -4.81 4.69
C LEU A 42 -5.68 -3.71 4.99
N LEU A 43 -5.26 -2.44 5.09
CA LEU A 43 -6.15 -1.31 5.31
C LEU A 43 -7.06 -0.99 4.11
N PHE A 44 -6.76 -1.52 2.92
CA PHE A 44 -7.56 -1.29 1.71
C PHE A 44 -8.64 -2.35 1.53
N TYR A 45 -8.52 -3.51 2.18
CA TYR A 45 -9.56 -4.54 2.16
C TYR A 45 -10.79 -4.10 2.94
N PRO A 46 -11.97 -4.00 2.30
CA PRO A 46 -13.22 -3.65 2.98
C PRO A 46 -13.53 -4.51 4.23
N PRO A 47 -13.39 -5.85 4.23
CA PRO A 47 -13.69 -6.64 5.42
C PRO A 47 -12.71 -6.37 6.57
N LEU A 48 -11.42 -6.17 6.28
CA LEU A 48 -10.42 -5.91 7.31
C LEU A 48 -10.61 -4.53 7.95
N ARG A 49 -11.01 -3.52 7.17
CA ARG A 49 -11.40 -2.21 7.72
C ARG A 49 -12.61 -2.32 8.65
N LEU A 50 -13.60 -3.13 8.29
CA LEU A 50 -14.77 -3.35 9.16
C LEU A 50 -14.36 -4.01 10.48
N VAL A 51 -13.52 -5.04 10.43
CA VAL A 51 -12.97 -5.69 11.63
C VAL A 51 -12.16 -4.70 12.47
N PHE A 52 -11.32 -3.87 11.83
CA PHE A 52 -10.54 -2.84 12.50
C PHE A 52 -11.43 -1.81 13.19
N GLN A 53 -12.45 -1.31 12.51
CA GLN A 53 -13.42 -0.36 13.07
C GLN A 53 -14.18 -0.98 14.25
N GLN A 54 -14.59 -2.24 14.16
CA GLN A 54 -15.28 -2.95 15.24
C GLN A 54 -14.39 -3.13 16.48
N LYS A 55 -13.09 -3.38 16.29
CA LYS A 55 -12.14 -3.60 17.39
C LYS A 55 -11.64 -2.31 18.05
N THR A 56 -11.45 -1.25 17.26
CA THR A 56 -10.86 0.01 17.74
C THR A 56 -11.87 1.11 17.99
N GLY A 57 -13.08 1.00 17.43
CA GLY A 57 -14.08 2.07 17.39
C GLY A 57 -13.73 3.20 16.41
N TRP A 58 -12.59 3.12 15.71
CA TRP A 58 -12.13 4.18 14.81
C TRP A 58 -12.36 3.84 13.34
N THR A 59 -12.95 4.78 12.60
CA THR A 59 -13.13 4.67 11.15
C THR A 59 -12.01 5.41 10.44
N ILE A 60 -11.26 4.70 9.61
CA ILE A 60 -10.20 5.30 8.79
C ILE A 60 -10.83 6.24 7.75
N PRO A 61 -10.54 7.55 7.77
CA PRO A 61 -11.08 8.49 6.78
C PRO A 61 -10.57 8.17 5.37
N SER A 62 -11.41 8.36 4.35
CA SER A 62 -11.04 8.07 2.95
C SER A 62 -9.79 8.82 2.48
N PHE A 63 -9.57 10.05 2.97
CA PHE A 63 -8.36 10.82 2.63
C PHE A 63 -7.08 10.14 3.12
N VAL A 64 -7.09 9.49 4.29
CA VAL A 64 -5.94 8.75 4.81
C VAL A 64 -5.61 7.59 3.87
N LEU A 65 -6.62 6.85 3.41
CA LEU A 65 -6.42 5.78 2.43
C LEU A 65 -5.86 6.30 1.10
N ILE A 66 -6.30 7.47 0.64
CA ILE A 66 -5.76 8.08 -0.58
C ILE A 66 -4.28 8.41 -0.40
N VAL A 67 -3.90 9.06 0.70
CA VAL A 67 -2.50 9.40 1.00
C VAL A 67 -1.64 8.15 1.08
N LEU A 68 -2.11 7.12 1.80
CA LEU A 68 -1.41 5.84 1.91
C LEU A 68 -1.27 5.13 0.55
N GLY A 69 -2.31 5.18 -0.29
CA GLY A 69 -2.27 4.57 -1.62
C GLY A 69 -1.29 5.29 -2.54
N LEU A 70 -1.28 6.63 -2.51
CA LEU A 70 -0.30 7.43 -3.24
C LEU A 70 1.12 7.14 -2.76
N PHE A 71 1.32 7.00 -1.46
CA PHE A 71 2.61 6.63 -0.88
C PHE A 71 3.09 5.26 -1.39
N VAL A 72 2.24 4.24 -1.35
CA VAL A 72 2.58 2.89 -1.86
C VAL A 72 2.97 2.97 -3.34
N LEU A 73 2.14 3.60 -4.17
CA LEU A 73 2.41 3.75 -5.60
C LEU A 73 3.73 4.49 -5.86
N TRP A 74 3.92 5.64 -5.24
CA TRP A 74 5.14 6.45 -5.39
C TRP A 74 6.40 5.69 -4.95
N SER A 75 6.36 5.03 -3.80
CA SER A 75 7.48 4.24 -3.29
C SER A 75 7.81 3.05 -4.21
N SER A 76 6.79 2.42 -4.79
CA SER A 76 6.96 1.26 -5.68
C SER A 76 7.60 1.61 -7.04
N LEU A 77 7.61 2.89 -7.42
CA LEU A 77 8.29 3.37 -8.63
C LEU A 77 9.81 3.49 -8.45
N GLY A 78 10.37 2.93 -7.38
CA GLY A 78 11.82 2.93 -7.11
C GLY A 78 12.35 4.26 -6.60
N VAL A 79 11.48 5.19 -6.22
CA VAL A 79 11.89 6.50 -5.69
C VAL A 79 12.64 6.37 -4.35
N GLY A 80 12.31 5.35 -3.55
CA GLY A 80 13.02 5.06 -2.30
C GLY A 80 14.50 4.76 -2.50
N GLU A 81 14.85 4.03 -3.56
CA GLU A 81 16.24 3.68 -3.89
C GLU A 81 16.95 4.71 -4.78
N LEU A 82 16.21 5.71 -5.29
CA LEU A 82 16.72 6.62 -6.32
C LEU A 82 17.94 7.43 -5.82
N LEU A 83 17.90 7.87 -4.57
CA LEU A 83 18.99 8.65 -3.97
C LEU A 83 20.27 7.85 -3.82
N ASP A 84 20.17 6.58 -3.41
CA ASP A 84 21.33 5.71 -3.26
C ASP A 84 21.92 5.32 -4.61
N LYS A 85 21.07 5.13 -5.64
CA LYS A 85 21.52 4.96 -7.03
C LYS A 85 22.26 6.22 -7.53
N ILE A 86 21.73 7.42 -7.27
CA ILE A 86 22.39 8.68 -7.66
C ILE A 86 23.75 8.83 -6.96
N LYS A 87 23.83 8.57 -5.65
CA LYS A 87 25.11 8.61 -4.91
C LYS A 87 26.13 7.62 -5.47
N THR A 88 25.69 6.44 -5.89
CA THR A 88 26.57 5.41 -6.48
C THR A 88 27.13 5.83 -7.84
N ILE A 89 26.38 6.61 -8.62
CA ILE A 89 26.79 7.06 -9.97
C ILE A 89 27.58 8.39 -9.91
N ALA A 90 27.31 9.23 -8.92
CA ALA A 90 27.91 10.56 -8.78
C ALA A 90 29.21 10.60 -7.94
N GLY A 91 29.58 9.47 -7.32
CA GLY A 91 30.87 9.26 -6.64
C GLY A 91 31.87 8.55 -7.54
#